data_AF-C7Z7X5-F1
#
_entry.id   AF-C7Z7X5-F1
#
_cell.length_a   1.000
_cell.length_b   1.000
_cell.length_c   1.000
_cell.angle_alpha   90.00
_cell.angle_beta   90.00
_cell.angle_gamma   90.00
#
_symmetry.space_group_name_H-M   'P 1'
#
loop_
_entity.id
_entity.type
_entity.pdbx_description
1 polymer ?
#
loop_
_entity_poly.entity_id
_entity_poly.type
_entity_poly.pdbx_seq_one_letter_code
_entity_poly.pdbx_strand_id
1 'polypeptide(L)'
;MTRPTPKISSPKPPLNEILIHYIYGSNRIEHAGLGQEATFYLCRRMLNQDPLLRQGREVVQHLQAFEYLDRHFGVDGQDLTEDLIKQAHAILCNGVPIIDEELPEVPSEQYAGRYRNVAVGAGSTMFVMPKYVPQRMKELYNDLKEEIKSIDAHGCLDPFSLAAKYSLRFVDIHPFQDGNGRMCRIILNVILRRYLGIVVAIGETDEDVREYIGIKKRASMEMEGHGEYATFVLRRGTKTIQKLKQKVHGKKA
;
A
#
# COMPACT_ATOMS: atom_id res chain seq x y z
N MET A 1 0.21 6.26 49.65
CA MET A 1 -1.02 6.06 48.86
C MET A 1 -0.77 6.61 47.46
N THR A 2 -0.39 5.75 46.52
CA THR A 2 -0.14 6.12 45.12
C THR A 2 -1.47 6.18 44.37
N ARG A 3 -1.81 7.36 43.82
CA ARG A 3 -2.96 7.51 42.94
C ARG A 3 -2.82 6.56 41.74
N PRO A 4 -3.86 5.80 41.37
CA PRO A 4 -3.81 5.03 40.14
C PRO A 4 -3.74 6.01 38.95
N THR A 5 -2.77 5.79 38.06
CA THR A 5 -2.70 6.49 36.79
C THR A 5 -3.96 6.14 35.97
N PRO A 6 -4.60 7.11 35.30
CA PRO A 6 -5.75 6.80 34.47
C PRO A 6 -5.28 5.96 33.29
N LYS A 7 -5.88 4.79 33.09
CA LYS A 7 -5.83 4.10 31.80
C LYS A 7 -6.53 5.01 30.79
N ILE A 8 -5.75 5.80 30.05
CA ILE A 8 -6.25 6.49 28.86
C ILE A 8 -6.60 5.37 27.88
N SER A 9 -7.88 5.02 27.78
CA SER A 9 -8.36 4.33 26.60
C SER A 9 -8.13 5.29 25.44
N SER A 10 -7.09 5.03 24.64
CA SER A 10 -6.83 5.82 23.45
C SER A 10 -8.11 5.78 22.60
N PRO A 11 -8.68 6.93 22.20
CA PRO A 11 -9.78 6.90 21.25
C PRO A 11 -9.23 6.23 19.99
N LYS A 12 -9.74 5.03 19.64
CA LYS A 12 -9.32 4.32 18.41
C LYS A 12 -9.44 5.31 17.25
N PRO A 13 -8.33 5.76 16.65
CA PRO A 13 -8.30 7.08 16.07
C PRO A 13 -8.94 7.07 14.68
N PRO A 14 -9.38 8.23 14.18
CA PRO A 14 -10.03 8.40 12.87
C PRO A 14 -9.23 7.88 11.66
N LEU A 15 -7.96 7.50 11.84
CA LEU A 15 -7.12 6.83 10.88
C LEU A 15 -7.62 5.43 10.49
N ASN A 16 -8.23 4.69 11.42
CA ASN A 16 -8.77 3.35 11.15
C ASN A 16 -9.84 3.40 10.05
N GLU A 17 -10.67 4.45 10.05
CA GLU A 17 -11.68 4.62 9.01
C GLU A 17 -11.03 4.84 7.65
N ILE A 18 -10.00 5.69 7.58
CA ILE A 18 -9.29 5.98 6.33
C ILE A 18 -8.55 4.74 5.81
N LEU A 19 -7.99 3.93 6.72
CA LEU A 19 -7.40 2.63 6.38
C LEU A 19 -8.44 1.69 5.74
N ILE A 20 -9.67 1.63 6.28
CA ILE A 20 -10.76 0.82 5.69
C ILE A 20 -11.08 1.28 4.27
N HIS A 21 -11.22 2.59 4.05
CA HIS A 21 -11.44 3.17 2.73
C HIS A 21 -10.29 2.85 1.76
N TYR A 22 -9.05 2.89 2.24
CA TYR A 22 -7.88 2.50 1.47
C TYR A 22 -7.91 1.03 1.07
N ILE A 23 -8.16 0.10 2.00
CA ILE A 23 -8.24 -1.34 1.68
C ILE A 23 -9.33 -1.61 0.64
N TYR A 24 -10.50 -0.98 0.78
CA TYR A 24 -11.59 -1.10 -0.19
C TYR A 24 -11.18 -0.59 -1.58
N GLY A 25 -10.75 0.67 -1.69
CA GLY A 25 -10.40 1.26 -2.98
C GLY A 25 -9.23 0.56 -3.66
N SER A 26 -8.23 0.14 -2.87
CA SER A 26 -7.05 -0.58 -3.34
C SER A 26 -7.39 -1.96 -3.90
N ASN A 27 -8.31 -2.70 -3.30
CA ASN A 27 -8.79 -3.98 -3.85
C ASN A 27 -9.69 -3.77 -5.08
N ARG A 28 -10.56 -2.77 -5.03
CA ARG A 28 -11.47 -2.42 -6.14
C ARG A 28 -10.74 -2.09 -7.44
N ILE A 29 -9.60 -1.41 -7.38
CA ILE A 29 -8.77 -1.11 -8.56
C ILE A 29 -8.34 -2.39 -9.30
N GLU A 30 -8.06 -3.48 -8.56
CA GLU A 30 -7.62 -4.75 -9.14
C GLU A 30 -8.78 -5.74 -9.34
N HIS A 31 -10.04 -5.28 -9.23
CA HIS A 31 -11.22 -6.15 -9.25
C HIS A 31 -11.18 -7.29 -8.21
N ALA A 32 -10.50 -7.04 -7.08
CA ALA A 32 -10.32 -7.97 -5.98
C ALA A 32 -11.24 -7.62 -4.79
N GLY A 33 -11.36 -8.57 -3.86
CA GLY A 33 -11.96 -8.39 -2.54
C GLY A 33 -13.48 -8.48 -2.53
N LEU A 34 -14.10 -7.70 -1.63
CA LEU A 34 -15.54 -7.69 -1.41
C LEU A 34 -16.13 -6.32 -1.73
N GLY A 35 -17.46 -6.25 -1.87
CA GLY A 35 -18.19 -4.99 -1.92
C GLY A 35 -17.94 -4.10 -0.70
N GLN A 36 -18.28 -2.83 -0.80
CA GLN A 36 -17.95 -1.79 0.20
C GLN A 36 -18.43 -2.17 1.60
N GLU A 37 -19.72 -2.48 1.77
CA GLU A 37 -20.30 -2.78 3.09
C GLU A 37 -19.61 -3.95 3.77
N ALA A 38 -19.38 -5.04 3.02
CA ALA A 38 -18.72 -6.24 3.52
C ALA A 38 -17.24 -5.98 3.86
N THR A 39 -16.51 -5.23 3.02
CA THR A 39 -15.12 -4.82 3.31
C THR A 39 -15.05 -3.99 4.59
N PHE A 40 -15.96 -3.03 4.78
CA PHE A 40 -15.96 -2.15 5.94
C PHE A 40 -16.27 -2.91 7.22
N TYR A 41 -17.29 -3.78 7.18
CA TYR A 41 -17.63 -4.67 8.28
C TYR A 41 -16.43 -5.54 8.69
N LEU A 42 -15.77 -6.16 7.70
CA LEU A 42 -14.64 -7.06 7.93
C LEU A 42 -13.44 -6.36 8.56
N CYS A 43 -13.00 -5.25 7.96
CA CYS A 43 -11.86 -4.49 8.45
C CYS A 43 -12.13 -3.93 9.86
N ARG A 44 -13.35 -3.46 10.17
CA ARG A 44 -13.71 -3.00 11.53
C ARG A 44 -13.57 -4.13 12.56
N ARG A 45 -13.98 -5.35 12.23
CA ARG A 45 -13.82 -6.51 13.14
C ARG A 45 -12.35 -6.87 13.35
N MET A 46 -11.56 -6.89 12.28
CA MET A 46 -10.12 -7.17 12.36
C MET A 46 -9.35 -6.14 13.17
N LEU A 47 -9.58 -4.85 12.92
CA LEU A 47 -8.99 -3.74 13.69
C LEU A 47 -9.46 -3.74 15.16
N ASN A 48 -10.52 -4.48 15.48
CA ASN A 48 -11.00 -4.72 16.84
C ASN A 48 -10.55 -6.08 17.42
N GLN A 49 -9.66 -6.82 16.73
CA GLN A 49 -9.06 -8.09 17.15
C GLN A 49 -10.06 -9.25 17.31
N ASP A 50 -11.04 -9.33 16.42
CA ASP A 50 -12.02 -10.43 16.39
C ASP A 50 -11.57 -11.54 15.40
N PRO A 51 -11.21 -12.76 15.86
CA PRO A 51 -10.47 -13.75 15.07
C PRO A 51 -11.32 -14.64 14.15
N LEU A 52 -12.64 -14.50 14.11
CA LEU A 52 -13.53 -15.44 13.40
C LEU A 52 -13.94 -14.94 12.01
N LEU A 53 -13.06 -15.07 11.00
CA LEU A 53 -13.40 -14.71 9.63
C LEU A 53 -12.81 -15.68 8.59
N ARG A 54 -13.68 -16.45 7.93
CA ARG A 54 -13.34 -17.33 6.77
C ARG A 54 -13.63 -16.67 5.41
N GLN A 55 -14.36 -15.56 5.38
CA GLN A 55 -14.75 -14.83 4.16
C GLN A 55 -13.95 -13.53 4.01
N GLY A 56 -13.76 -13.07 2.77
CA GLY A 56 -13.03 -11.82 2.49
C GLY A 56 -11.52 -11.94 2.57
N ARG A 57 -10.97 -13.09 2.16
CA ARG A 57 -9.54 -13.43 2.24
C ARG A 57 -8.62 -12.30 1.74
N GLU A 58 -8.92 -11.75 0.57
CA GLU A 58 -8.11 -10.67 -0.02
C GLU A 58 -8.19 -9.36 0.78
N VAL A 59 -9.34 -9.06 1.40
CA VAL A 59 -9.49 -7.89 2.28
C VAL A 59 -8.65 -8.08 3.55
N VAL A 60 -8.73 -9.26 4.17
CA VAL A 60 -7.97 -9.64 5.37
C VAL A 60 -6.48 -9.52 5.10
N GLN A 61 -6.02 -10.10 4.00
CA GLN A 61 -4.60 -10.19 3.66
C GLN A 61 -4.01 -8.84 3.27
N HIS A 62 -4.78 -8.01 2.59
CA HIS A 62 -4.35 -6.66 2.29
C HIS A 62 -4.13 -5.84 3.57
N LEU A 63 -5.06 -5.93 4.52
CA LEU A 63 -4.92 -5.26 5.81
C LEU A 63 -3.70 -5.80 6.57
N GLN A 64 -3.52 -7.12 6.63
CA GLN A 64 -2.39 -7.74 7.31
C GLN A 64 -1.03 -7.40 6.66
N ALA A 65 -0.95 -7.37 5.33
CA ALA A 65 0.25 -7.00 4.60
C ALA A 65 0.62 -5.52 4.84
N PHE A 66 -0.39 -4.65 4.88
CA PHE A 66 -0.20 -3.26 5.27
C PHE A 66 0.29 -3.12 6.71
N GLU A 67 -0.39 -3.75 7.68
CA GLU A 67 0.00 -3.69 9.11
C GLU A 67 1.40 -4.26 9.34
N TYR A 68 1.80 -5.28 8.59
CA TYR A 68 3.14 -5.85 8.64
C TYR A 68 4.19 -4.82 8.21
N LEU A 69 4.04 -4.17 7.05
CA LEU A 69 5.01 -3.16 6.61
C LEU A 69 4.93 -1.87 7.44
N ASP A 70 3.73 -1.42 7.84
CA ASP A 70 3.59 -0.23 8.69
C ASP A 70 4.30 -0.43 10.03
N ARG A 71 4.22 -1.63 10.62
CA ARG A 71 4.93 -1.93 11.86
C ARG A 71 6.45 -1.85 11.69
N HIS A 72 7.02 -2.61 10.75
CA HIS A 72 8.48 -2.71 10.62
C HIS A 72 9.09 -1.42 10.05
N PHE A 73 8.54 -0.88 8.97
CA PHE A 73 9.09 0.29 8.29
C PHE A 73 8.54 1.62 8.83
N GLY A 74 7.22 1.69 9.07
CA GLY A 74 6.54 2.93 9.44
C GLY A 74 6.70 3.31 10.92
N VAL A 75 6.60 2.32 11.82
CA VAL A 75 6.61 2.52 13.28
C VAL A 75 7.99 2.24 13.87
N ASP A 76 8.57 1.07 13.57
CA ASP A 76 9.86 0.65 14.14
C ASP A 76 11.05 1.32 13.42
N GLY A 77 10.80 2.01 12.30
CA GLY A 77 11.80 2.79 11.58
C GLY A 77 12.84 1.97 10.82
N GLN A 78 12.63 0.66 10.64
CA GLN A 78 13.55 -0.21 9.90
C GLN A 78 13.68 0.23 8.44
N ASP A 79 14.78 -0.17 7.80
CA ASP A 79 14.92 -0.03 6.35
C ASP A 79 13.94 -0.97 5.65
N LEU A 80 13.37 -0.53 4.52
CA LEU A 80 12.61 -1.44 3.67
C LEU A 80 13.61 -2.39 2.98
N THR A 81 13.48 -3.70 3.19
CA THR A 81 14.38 -4.71 2.62
C THR A 81 13.65 -5.64 1.65
N GLU A 82 14.41 -6.41 0.87
CA GLU A 82 13.88 -7.48 0.03
C GLU A 82 12.99 -8.45 0.82
N ASP A 83 13.44 -8.87 2.01
CA ASP A 83 12.70 -9.81 2.85
C ASP A 83 11.40 -9.22 3.38
N LEU A 84 11.40 -7.95 3.80
CA LEU A 84 10.16 -7.28 4.23
C LEU A 84 9.15 -7.18 3.09
N ILE A 85 9.61 -6.82 1.88
CA ILE A 85 8.74 -6.70 0.70
C ILE A 85 8.19 -8.08 0.30
N LYS A 86 9.03 -9.13 0.27
CA LYS A 86 8.60 -10.49 -0.05
C LYS A 86 7.65 -11.04 1.00
N GLN A 87 7.91 -10.82 2.29
CA GLN A 87 7.04 -11.28 3.36
C GLN A 87 5.67 -10.59 3.32
N ALA A 88 5.64 -9.29 3.07
CA ALA A 88 4.39 -8.54 2.89
C ALA A 88 3.59 -9.05 1.68
N HIS A 89 4.27 -9.31 0.56
CA HIS A 89 3.65 -9.91 -0.62
C HIS A 89 3.15 -11.34 -0.34
N ALA A 90 3.90 -12.14 0.43
CA ALA A 90 3.47 -13.47 0.84
C ALA A 90 2.17 -13.42 1.67
N ILE A 91 2.06 -12.46 2.60
CA ILE A 91 0.85 -12.23 3.38
C ILE A 91 -0.31 -11.81 2.47
N LEU A 92 -0.06 -10.86 1.57
CA LEU A 92 -1.05 -10.28 0.67
C LEU A 92 -1.73 -11.33 -0.24
N CYS A 93 -0.95 -12.32 -0.70
CA CYS A 93 -1.38 -13.30 -1.70
C CYS A 93 -1.65 -14.69 -1.12
N ASN A 94 -1.54 -14.87 0.20
CA ASN A 94 -1.64 -16.18 0.85
C ASN A 94 -2.97 -16.89 0.53
N GLY A 95 -2.97 -18.03 -0.13
CA GLY A 95 -4.21 -18.72 -0.51
C GLY A 95 -5.09 -17.92 -1.49
N VAL A 96 -4.53 -16.99 -2.26
CA VAL A 96 -5.18 -16.36 -3.42
C VAL A 96 -4.54 -16.95 -4.67
N PRO A 97 -5.21 -17.86 -5.40
CA PRO A 97 -4.66 -18.38 -6.63
C PRO A 97 -4.71 -17.34 -7.76
N ILE A 98 -3.79 -17.43 -8.71
CA ILE A 98 -3.90 -16.72 -9.98
C ILE A 98 -4.73 -17.60 -10.92
N ILE A 99 -5.82 -17.05 -11.40
CA ILE A 99 -6.76 -17.72 -12.31
C ILE A 99 -6.76 -16.96 -13.63
N ASP A 100 -6.52 -17.67 -14.72
CA ASP A 100 -6.56 -17.18 -16.09
C ASP A 100 -7.39 -18.17 -16.91
N GLU A 101 -8.22 -17.69 -17.83
CA GLU A 101 -9.11 -18.56 -18.63
C GLU A 101 -8.33 -19.50 -19.56
N GLU A 102 -7.13 -19.11 -19.97
CA GLU A 102 -6.32 -19.81 -20.97
C GLU A 102 -5.13 -20.56 -20.36
N LEU A 103 -4.80 -20.31 -19.09
CA LEU A 103 -3.65 -20.91 -18.40
C LEU A 103 -4.06 -21.74 -17.18
N PRO A 104 -3.24 -22.73 -16.77
CA PRO A 104 -3.47 -23.45 -15.53
C PRO A 104 -3.49 -22.51 -14.32
N GLU A 105 -4.39 -22.77 -13.37
CA GLU A 105 -4.40 -22.10 -12.08
C GLU A 105 -3.03 -22.18 -11.42
N VAL A 106 -2.54 -21.06 -10.89
CA VAL A 106 -1.29 -20.99 -10.13
C VAL A 106 -1.63 -20.81 -8.64
N PRO A 107 -1.46 -21.86 -7.82
CA PRO A 107 -1.63 -21.76 -6.37
C PRO A 107 -0.69 -20.72 -5.76
N SER A 108 -1.16 -20.06 -4.71
CA SER A 108 -0.39 -19.02 -4.00
C SER A 108 1.00 -19.47 -3.54
N GLU A 109 1.15 -20.74 -3.17
CA GLU A 109 2.38 -21.35 -2.68
C GLU A 109 3.52 -21.30 -3.73
N GLN A 110 3.16 -21.18 -5.01
CA GLN A 110 4.09 -21.13 -6.13
C GLN A 110 4.58 -19.71 -6.46
N TYR A 111 3.84 -18.66 -6.08
CA TYR A 111 4.18 -17.27 -6.48
C TYR A 111 4.22 -16.26 -5.33
N ALA A 112 3.47 -16.47 -4.24
CA ALA A 112 3.41 -15.55 -3.11
C ALA A 112 4.79 -15.41 -2.46
N GLY A 113 5.21 -14.16 -2.22
CA GLY A 113 6.56 -13.81 -1.74
C GLY A 113 7.73 -14.14 -2.67
N ARG A 114 7.50 -14.58 -3.91
CA ARG A 114 8.56 -14.99 -4.85
C ARG A 114 8.58 -14.08 -6.07
N TYR A 115 9.75 -13.57 -6.44
CA TYR A 115 9.88 -12.84 -7.70
C TYR A 115 9.48 -13.75 -8.87
N ARG A 116 8.79 -13.16 -9.84
CA ARG A 116 8.35 -13.90 -11.03
C ARG A 116 9.54 -14.39 -11.83
N ASN A 117 9.38 -15.58 -12.39
CA ASN A 117 10.28 -16.17 -13.38
C ASN A 117 9.73 -16.06 -14.81
N VAL A 118 8.50 -15.55 -14.97
CA VAL A 118 7.81 -15.35 -16.26
C VAL A 118 7.79 -13.89 -16.68
N ALA A 119 7.87 -13.65 -17.99
CA ALA A 119 7.69 -12.32 -18.54
C ALA A 119 6.21 -11.93 -18.45
N VAL A 120 5.94 -10.69 -18.03
CA VAL A 120 4.59 -10.14 -17.90
C VAL A 120 4.57 -8.73 -18.48
N GLY A 121 3.40 -8.29 -18.92
CA GLY A 121 3.18 -6.98 -19.52
C GLY A 121 1.80 -6.44 -19.15
N ALA A 122 1.61 -5.15 -19.39
CA ALA A 122 0.31 -4.49 -19.28
C ALA A 122 -0.03 -3.85 -20.63
N GLY A 123 -1.09 -4.32 -21.28
CA GLY A 123 -1.41 -3.91 -22.64
C GLY A 123 -0.28 -4.27 -23.60
N SER A 124 0.22 -3.30 -24.36
CA SER A 124 1.34 -3.46 -25.30
C SER A 124 2.73 -3.29 -24.68
N THR A 125 2.82 -3.00 -23.37
CA THR A 125 4.09 -2.68 -22.71
C THR A 125 4.56 -3.84 -21.86
N MET A 126 5.78 -4.31 -22.10
CA MET A 126 6.42 -5.34 -21.28
C MET A 126 7.10 -4.70 -20.06
N PHE A 127 6.95 -5.34 -18.90
CA PHE A 127 7.71 -4.97 -17.70
C PHE A 127 9.15 -5.50 -17.76
N VAL A 128 9.96 -5.17 -16.75
CA VAL A 128 11.35 -5.63 -16.62
C VAL A 128 11.46 -7.14 -16.84
N MET A 129 12.43 -7.62 -17.63
CA MET A 129 12.58 -9.06 -17.82
C MET A 129 12.88 -9.78 -16.49
N PRO A 130 12.34 -10.98 -16.23
CA PRO A 130 12.47 -11.69 -14.94
C PRO A 130 13.89 -11.76 -14.39
N LYS A 131 14.87 -12.04 -15.26
CA LYS A 131 16.29 -12.11 -14.90
C LYS A 131 16.88 -10.82 -14.28
N TYR A 132 16.28 -9.66 -14.57
CA TYR A 132 16.72 -8.37 -14.06
C TYR A 132 15.91 -7.90 -12.84
N VAL A 133 14.79 -8.55 -12.51
CA VAL A 133 13.93 -8.18 -11.37
C VAL A 133 14.71 -8.14 -10.05
N PRO A 134 15.53 -9.15 -9.67
CA PRO A 134 16.27 -9.10 -8.41
C PRO A 134 17.21 -7.90 -8.32
N GLN A 135 17.92 -7.60 -9.42
CA GLN A 135 18.82 -6.46 -9.47
C GLN A 135 18.06 -5.13 -9.34
N ARG A 136 16.98 -4.94 -10.10
CA ARG A 136 16.20 -3.70 -10.05
C ARG A 136 15.52 -3.49 -8.71
N MET A 137 15.07 -4.55 -8.04
CA MET A 137 14.54 -4.47 -6.69
C MET A 137 15.62 -4.07 -5.68
N LYS A 138 16.84 -4.62 -5.82
CA LYS A 138 18.00 -4.23 -5.02
C LYS A 138 18.35 -2.75 -5.15
N GLU A 139 18.35 -2.24 -6.38
CA GLU A 139 18.51 -0.81 -6.64
C GLU A 139 17.39 0.00 -5.94
N LEU A 140 16.13 -0.42 -6.09
CA LEU A 140 14.98 0.28 -5.50
C LEU A 140 15.09 0.45 -3.98
N TYR A 141 15.34 -0.61 -3.22
CA TYR A 141 15.36 -0.50 -1.76
C TYR A 141 16.65 0.15 -1.22
N ASN A 142 17.78 0.03 -1.92
CA ASN A 142 19.00 0.74 -1.56
C ASN A 142 18.87 2.25 -1.81
N ASP A 143 18.31 2.64 -2.96
CA ASP A 143 18.06 4.05 -3.27
C ASP A 143 17.12 4.68 -2.23
N LEU A 144 16.05 3.97 -1.84
CA LEU A 144 15.14 4.45 -0.79
C LEU A 144 15.89 4.67 0.52
N LYS A 145 16.71 3.70 0.93
CA LYS A 145 17.52 3.79 2.15
C LYS A 145 18.47 4.99 2.12
N GLU A 146 19.19 5.20 1.02
CA GLU A 146 20.13 6.33 0.91
C GLU A 146 19.41 7.68 0.84
N GLU A 147 18.26 7.75 0.16
CA GLU A 147 17.44 8.96 0.12
C GLU A 147 16.86 9.31 1.49
N ILE A 148 16.40 8.32 2.26
CA ILE A 148 15.98 8.49 3.66
C ILE A 148 17.13 9.02 4.53
N LYS A 149 18.33 8.43 4.44
CA LYS A 149 19.51 8.94 5.17
C LYS A 149 19.84 10.39 4.79
N SER A 150 19.74 10.72 3.51
CA SER A 150 19.98 12.09 3.04
C SER A 150 18.94 13.06 3.61
N ILE A 151 17.67 12.67 3.63
CA ILE A 151 16.59 13.44 4.24
C ILE A 151 16.86 13.68 5.73
N ASP A 152 17.24 12.63 6.46
CA ASP A 152 17.52 12.73 7.90
C ASP A 152 18.74 13.64 8.18
N ALA A 153 19.72 13.69 7.28
CA ALA A 153 20.90 14.53 7.41
C ALA A 153 20.66 16.01 7.03
N HIS A 154 19.82 16.29 6.03
CA HIS A 154 19.67 17.64 5.46
C HIS A 154 18.33 18.31 5.75
N GLY A 155 17.34 17.58 6.26
CA GLY A 155 16.04 18.10 6.72
C GLY A 155 15.06 18.52 5.61
N CYS A 156 15.38 18.30 4.33
CA CYS A 156 14.46 18.58 3.22
C CYS A 156 13.70 17.29 2.85
N LEU A 157 12.41 17.24 3.18
CA LEU A 157 11.53 16.10 2.90
C LEU A 157 10.26 16.55 2.18
N ASP A 158 10.02 16.00 0.99
CA ASP A 158 8.68 15.93 0.41
C ASP A 158 8.19 14.46 0.50
N PRO A 159 7.36 14.13 1.49
CA PRO A 159 6.91 12.76 1.71
C PRO A 159 5.94 12.28 0.62
N PHE A 160 5.26 13.19 -0.08
CA PHE A 160 4.35 12.83 -1.17
C PHE A 160 5.13 12.46 -2.42
N SER A 161 6.15 13.23 -2.76
CA SER A 161 7.07 12.92 -3.86
C SER A 161 7.85 11.64 -3.58
N LEU A 162 8.37 11.45 -2.36
CA LEU A 162 9.06 10.23 -1.96
C LEU A 162 8.15 8.99 -2.13
N ALA A 163 6.93 9.05 -1.57
CA ALA A 163 5.98 7.95 -1.65
C ALA A 163 5.55 7.63 -3.10
N ALA A 164 5.28 8.66 -3.90
CA ALA A 164 4.89 8.51 -5.31
C ALA A 164 6.03 7.91 -6.15
N LYS A 165 7.27 8.39 -5.97
CA LYS A 165 8.47 7.91 -6.67
C LYS A 165 8.67 6.41 -6.45
N TYR A 166 8.73 5.95 -5.20
CA TYR A 166 9.02 4.54 -4.91
C TYR A 166 7.84 3.61 -5.19
N SER A 167 6.60 4.10 -5.10
CA SER A 167 5.41 3.37 -5.56
C SER A 167 5.40 3.17 -7.08
N LEU A 168 5.76 4.19 -7.86
CA LEU A 168 5.89 4.07 -9.32
C LEU A 168 7.02 3.13 -9.71
N ARG A 169 8.23 3.36 -9.19
CA ARG A 169 9.39 2.51 -9.46
C ARG A 169 9.10 1.04 -9.15
N PHE A 170 8.40 0.74 -8.06
CA PHE A 170 8.04 -0.63 -7.72
C PHE A 170 7.11 -1.27 -8.76
N VAL A 171 6.05 -0.56 -9.17
CA VAL A 171 5.08 -1.11 -10.13
C VAL A 171 5.68 -1.24 -11.53
N ASP A 172 6.64 -0.38 -11.89
CA ASP A 172 7.35 -0.44 -13.19
C ASP A 172 8.33 -1.61 -13.26
N ILE A 173 8.96 -1.97 -12.13
CA ILE A 173 9.72 -3.22 -12.02
C ILE A 173 8.79 -4.43 -12.13
N HIS A 174 7.61 -4.32 -11.50
CA HIS A 174 6.58 -5.36 -11.47
C HIS A 174 7.14 -6.71 -11.00
N PRO A 175 7.70 -6.80 -9.77
CA PRO A 175 8.56 -7.91 -9.38
C PRO A 175 7.85 -9.26 -9.18
N PHE A 176 6.54 -9.26 -8.95
CA PHE A 176 5.75 -10.46 -8.66
C PHE A 176 4.85 -10.85 -9.84
N GLN A 177 4.30 -12.06 -9.83
CA GLN A 177 3.42 -12.53 -10.90
C GLN A 177 2.02 -11.90 -10.81
N ASP A 178 1.53 -11.64 -9.60
CA ASP A 178 0.32 -10.87 -9.32
C ASP A 178 0.53 -10.01 -8.04
N GLY A 179 -0.43 -9.17 -7.67
CA GLY A 179 -0.43 -8.40 -6.43
C GLY A 179 0.41 -7.11 -6.46
N ASN A 180 1.11 -6.84 -7.57
CA ASN A 180 2.00 -5.68 -7.70
C ASN A 180 1.29 -4.34 -7.50
N GLY A 181 0.07 -4.18 -8.01
CA GLY A 181 -0.73 -2.95 -7.83
C GLY A 181 -1.09 -2.69 -6.36
N ARG A 182 -1.51 -3.73 -5.64
CA ARG A 182 -1.80 -3.66 -4.20
C ARG A 182 -0.53 -3.35 -3.40
N MET A 183 0.57 -4.05 -3.69
CA MET A 183 1.87 -3.81 -3.07
C MET A 183 2.41 -2.40 -3.30
N CYS A 184 2.28 -1.83 -4.51
CA CYS A 184 2.77 -0.48 -4.79
C CYS A 184 2.00 0.58 -3.99
N ARG A 185 0.70 0.36 -3.74
CA ARG A 185 -0.13 1.22 -2.89
C ARG A 185 0.13 1.01 -1.40
N ILE A 186 0.52 -0.20 -0.97
CA ILE A 186 1.01 -0.46 0.39
C ILE A 186 2.30 0.34 0.61
N ILE A 187 3.30 0.21 -0.27
CA ILE A 187 4.59 0.92 -0.20
C ILE A 187 4.37 2.43 -0.11
N LEU A 188 3.50 2.97 -0.97
CA LEU A 188 3.11 4.38 -0.92
C LEU A 188 2.59 4.79 0.46
N ASN A 189 1.64 4.02 1.01
CA ASN A 189 0.99 4.40 2.25
C ASN A 189 1.90 4.21 3.47
N VAL A 190 2.78 3.20 3.53
CA VAL A 190 3.71 3.05 4.66
C VAL A 190 4.77 4.14 4.70
N ILE A 191 5.17 4.69 3.54
CA ILE A 191 6.01 5.90 3.48
C ILE A 191 5.26 7.10 4.04
N LEU A 192 4.01 7.34 3.61
CA LEU A 192 3.21 8.44 4.15
C LEU A 192 2.90 8.26 5.64
N ARG A 193 2.75 7.03 6.12
CA ARG A 193 2.58 6.72 7.53
C ARG A 193 3.80 7.08 8.35
N ARG A 194 5.00 6.71 7.89
CA ARG A 194 6.28 7.01 8.55
C ARG A 194 6.47 8.52 8.78
N TYR A 195 6.15 9.33 7.77
CA TYR A 195 6.50 10.76 7.79
C TYR A 195 5.35 11.70 8.15
N LEU A 196 4.11 11.34 7.84
CA LEU A 196 2.94 12.20 8.05
C LEU A 196 1.90 11.59 9.00
N GLY A 197 2.02 10.30 9.33
CA GLY A 197 1.04 9.59 10.14
C GLY A 197 -0.31 9.37 9.45
N ILE A 198 -0.39 9.56 8.12
CA ILE A 198 -1.64 9.45 7.35
C ILE A 198 -1.65 8.24 6.41
N VAL A 199 -2.85 7.88 5.97
CA VAL A 199 -3.12 6.97 4.85
C VAL A 199 -3.94 7.73 3.80
N VAL A 200 -3.75 7.41 2.53
CA VAL A 200 -4.55 7.88 1.41
C VAL A 200 -5.25 6.72 0.74
N ALA A 201 -6.56 6.86 0.63
CA ALA A 201 -7.40 5.96 -0.12
C ALA A 201 -7.45 6.39 -1.60
N ILE A 202 -7.28 5.41 -2.48
CA ILE A 202 -7.30 5.56 -3.94
C ILE A 202 -8.23 4.47 -4.47
N GLY A 203 -9.10 4.82 -5.43
CA GLY A 203 -9.97 3.85 -6.12
C GLY A 203 -11.34 3.63 -5.49
N GLU A 204 -11.78 4.51 -4.58
CA GLU A 204 -13.08 4.38 -3.91
C GLU A 204 -14.27 4.57 -4.86
N THR A 205 -14.07 5.36 -5.92
CA THR A 205 -15.07 5.66 -6.96
C THR A 205 -14.55 5.31 -8.34
N ASP A 206 -15.43 5.21 -9.35
CA ASP A 206 -15.01 5.00 -10.74
C ASP A 206 -14.12 6.13 -11.27
N GLU A 207 -14.40 7.37 -10.86
CA GLU A 207 -13.59 8.52 -11.23
C GLU A 207 -12.18 8.41 -10.64
N ASP A 208 -12.07 7.97 -9.38
CA ASP A 208 -10.78 7.76 -8.73
C ASP A 208 -9.95 6.68 -9.45
N VAL A 209 -10.60 5.59 -9.86
CA VAL A 209 -9.95 4.51 -10.60
C VAL A 209 -9.47 5.02 -11.96
N ARG A 210 -10.34 5.71 -12.72
CA ARG A 210 -9.98 6.28 -14.02
C ARG A 210 -8.81 7.26 -13.91
N GLU A 211 -8.86 8.18 -12.95
CA GLU A 211 -7.81 9.17 -12.74
C GLU A 211 -6.48 8.49 -12.38
N TYR A 212 -6.49 7.56 -11.42
CA TYR A 212 -5.29 6.82 -11.01
C TYR A 212 -4.67 6.01 -12.16
N ILE A 213 -5.48 5.27 -12.91
CA ILE A 213 -5.00 4.49 -14.06
C ILE A 213 -4.48 5.40 -15.16
N GLY A 214 -5.12 6.55 -15.40
CA GLY A 214 -4.66 7.56 -16.35
C GLY A 214 -3.26 8.09 -15.99
N ILE A 215 -3.04 8.43 -14.72
CA ILE A 215 -1.73 8.87 -14.22
C ILE A 215 -0.69 7.77 -14.39
N LYS A 216 -0.99 6.53 -14.02
CA LYS A 216 -0.06 5.39 -14.20
C LYS A 216 0.33 5.19 -15.66
N LYS A 217 -0.63 5.28 -16.59
CA LYS A 217 -0.37 5.14 -18.03
C LYS A 217 0.57 6.23 -18.54
N ARG A 218 0.32 7.50 -18.19
CA ARG A 218 1.21 8.61 -18.57
C ARG A 218 2.59 8.50 -17.94
N ALA A 219 2.65 8.13 -16.65
CA ALA A 219 3.92 7.97 -15.95
C ALA A 219 4.78 6.84 -16.52
N SER A 220 4.18 5.81 -17.10
CA SER A 220 4.90 4.77 -17.84
C SER A 220 5.40 5.25 -19.21
N MET A 221 4.87 6.34 -19.78
CA MET A 221 5.25 6.89 -21.08
C MET A 221 6.28 8.02 -20.98
N GLU A 222 6.25 8.79 -19.88
CA GLU A 222 7.06 9.99 -19.68
C GLU A 222 7.99 9.86 -18.45
N MET A 223 9.28 10.20 -18.59
CA MET A 223 10.28 10.11 -17.51
C MET A 223 9.98 11.00 -16.28
N GLU A 224 9.01 11.92 -16.37
CA GLU A 224 8.62 12.88 -15.32
C GLU A 224 7.31 12.54 -14.58
N GLY A 225 6.68 11.40 -14.87
CA GLY A 225 5.34 11.06 -14.34
C GLY A 225 5.17 10.97 -12.82
N HIS A 226 6.27 10.99 -12.06
CA HIS A 226 6.24 11.01 -10.61
C HIS A 226 5.67 12.33 -10.05
N GLY A 227 5.84 13.47 -10.74
CA GLY A 227 5.31 14.76 -10.29
C GLY A 227 3.79 14.84 -10.32
N GLU A 228 3.17 14.32 -11.38
CA GLU A 228 1.71 14.23 -11.48
C GLU A 228 1.15 13.28 -10.40
N TYR A 229 1.77 12.12 -10.21
CA TYR A 229 1.34 11.18 -9.20
C TYR A 229 1.52 11.74 -7.78
N ALA A 230 2.64 12.41 -7.49
CA ALA A 230 2.86 13.11 -6.22
C ALA A 230 1.77 14.16 -5.96
N THR A 231 1.40 14.95 -6.98
CA THR A 231 0.33 15.95 -6.88
C THR A 231 -1.02 15.32 -6.58
N PHE A 232 -1.35 14.21 -7.26
CA PHE A 232 -2.57 13.45 -6.99
C PHE A 232 -2.61 12.94 -5.54
N VAL A 233 -1.51 12.35 -5.08
CA VAL A 233 -1.36 11.82 -3.71
C VAL A 233 -1.44 12.95 -2.68
N LEU A 234 -0.79 14.10 -2.92
CA LEU A 234 -0.88 15.30 -2.09
C LEU A 234 -2.31 15.81 -1.95
N ARG A 235 -3.06 15.89 -3.05
CA ARG A 235 -4.47 16.33 -3.02
C ARG A 235 -5.33 15.38 -2.20
N ARG A 236 -5.11 14.07 -2.32
CA ARG A 236 -5.77 13.04 -1.48
C ARG A 236 -5.35 13.16 -0.01
N GLY A 237 -4.07 13.33 0.25
CA GLY A 237 -3.50 13.48 1.59
C GLY A 237 -4.03 14.70 2.32
N THR A 238 -4.14 15.83 1.62
CA THR A 238 -4.76 17.06 2.14
C THR A 238 -6.21 16.83 2.58
N LYS A 239 -7.01 16.11 1.78
CA LYS A 239 -8.39 15.74 2.16
C LYS A 239 -8.40 14.85 3.41
N THR A 240 -7.49 13.88 3.51
CA THR A 240 -7.32 13.05 4.71
C THR A 240 -7.01 13.91 5.93
N ILE A 241 -6.02 14.79 5.86
CA ILE A 241 -5.61 15.67 6.95
C ILE A 241 -6.78 16.58 7.38
N GLN A 242 -7.54 17.13 6.44
CA GLN A 242 -8.73 17.94 6.72
C GLN A 242 -9.80 17.14 7.49
N LYS A 243 -10.11 15.91 7.05
CA LYS A 243 -11.05 15.01 7.74
C LYS A 243 -10.57 14.67 9.16
N LEU A 244 -9.27 14.39 9.33
CA LEU A 244 -8.66 14.14 10.64
C LEU A 244 -8.79 15.37 11.54
N LYS A 245 -8.45 16.56 11.02
CA LYS A 245 -8.58 17.84 11.73
C LYS A 245 -10.02 18.08 12.19
N GLN A 246 -11.00 17.91 11.32
CA GLN A 246 -12.42 18.08 11.66
C GLN A 246 -12.86 17.12 12.77
N LYS A 247 -12.44 15.84 12.74
CA LYS A 247 -12.79 14.87 13.79
C LYS A 247 -12.11 15.15 15.14
N VAL A 248 -10.91 15.71 15.12
CA VAL A 248 -10.20 16.13 16.35
C VAL A 248 -10.85 17.39 16.94
N HIS A 249 -11.22 18.37 16.11
CA HIS A 249 -11.77 19.66 16.57
C HIS A 249 -13.28 19.62 16.83
N GLY A 250 -14.03 18.75 16.14
CA GLY A 250 -15.47 18.54 16.31
C GLY A 250 -15.87 17.72 17.55
N LYS A 251 -14.92 17.41 18.43
CA LYS A 251 -15.14 16.83 19.77
C LYS A 251 -15.00 17.88 20.89
N LYS A 252 -15.26 19.16 20.61
CA LYS A 252 -15.41 20.20 21.64
C LYS A 252 -16.89 20.42 21.94
N ALA A 253 -17.25 20.08 23.18
CA ALA A 253 -18.53 20.21 23.90
C ALA A 253 -19.65 19.26 23.46
#